data_AF-A0A535FX54-F1
#
_entry.id   AF-A0A535FX54-F1
#
_cell.length_a   1.000
_cell.length_b   1.000
_cell.length_c   1.000
_cell.angle_alpha   90.00
_cell.angle_beta   90.00
_cell.angle_gamma   90.00
#
_symmetry.space_group_name_H-M   'P 1'
#
loop_
_entity.id
_entity.type
_entity.pdbx_description
1 polymer ?
#
loop_
_entity_poly.entity_id
_entity_poly.type
_entity_poly.pdbx_seq_one_letter_code
_entity_poly.pdbx_strand_id
1 'polypeptide(L)'
;MHTLLMMVSATALAFEVLAIFLLVGFGLVAWALPELGVELLAAPIVGLAVIAAGFQWLTPILPPWLTVVLLTVGFGSFSLWRAWRTRATLLLGLGRHGGEVALVAVAALTFYWLLLVPVFGARVFTLVSWPSDNIFLYAPSAEFLRTHAFNPMHPFAVVDNPTTRYLAQAAVAFPNSVGPIDGALSFLTRWEVRALFDPLNGLLYALVVPASYLLLRSLGLSRAVRGAAMALLVANQLFFWVMGNAFQQEMMAMPLFIAALALTIDAVRGERPRPAILGGVVGG
;
A
#
# COMPACT_ATOMS: atom_id res chain seq x y z
N MET A 1 27.85 -7.48 5.85
CA MET A 1 27.00 -8.54 6.45
C MET A 1 25.70 -8.01 7.05
N HIS A 2 25.65 -6.87 7.75
CA HIS A 2 24.40 -6.38 8.36
C HIS A 2 23.34 -5.92 7.33
N THR A 3 23.70 -5.19 6.27
CA THR A 3 22.74 -4.68 5.26
C THR A 3 21.94 -5.79 4.57
N LEU A 4 22.59 -6.87 4.13
CA LEU A 4 21.92 -7.99 3.46
C LEU A 4 20.92 -8.69 4.40
N LEU A 5 21.31 -8.93 5.65
CA LEU A 5 20.42 -9.53 6.65
C LEU A 5 19.20 -8.64 6.91
N MET A 6 19.40 -7.33 7.05
CA MET A 6 18.31 -6.36 7.24
C MET A 6 17.37 -6.33 6.02
N MET A 7 17.91 -6.39 4.80
CA MET A 7 17.11 -6.50 3.57
C MET A 7 16.30 -7.80 3.51
N VAL A 8 16.88 -8.93 3.92
CA VAL A 8 16.17 -10.23 3.96
C VAL A 8 15.05 -10.18 4.99
N SER A 9 15.30 -9.66 6.19
CA SER A 9 14.27 -9.53 7.23
C SER A 9 13.16 -8.56 6.83
N ALA A 10 13.50 -7.43 6.20
CA ALA A 10 12.53 -6.50 5.62
C ALA A 10 11.73 -7.12 4.47
N THR A 11 12.33 -8.05 3.71
CA THR A 11 11.63 -8.79 2.65
C THR A 11 10.66 -9.81 3.22
N ALA A 12 11.02 -10.52 4.29
CA ALA A 12 10.12 -11.44 4.98
C ALA A 12 8.88 -10.70 5.51
N LEU A 13 9.09 -9.57 6.20
CA LEU A 13 8.00 -8.70 6.64
C LEU A 13 7.14 -8.23 5.47
N ALA A 14 7.75 -7.78 4.37
CA ALA A 14 7.00 -7.33 3.20
C ALA A 14 6.12 -8.44 2.61
N PHE A 15 6.58 -9.70 2.62
CA PHE A 15 5.77 -10.84 2.21
C PHE A 15 4.61 -11.12 3.17
N GLU A 16 4.80 -10.99 4.47
CA GLU A 16 3.72 -11.13 5.46
C GLU A 16 2.63 -10.07 5.24
N VAL A 17 3.02 -8.80 5.10
CA VAL A 17 2.09 -7.70 4.83
C VAL A 17 1.40 -7.88 3.47
N LEU A 18 2.15 -8.27 2.44
CA LEU A 18 1.60 -8.56 1.12
C LEU A 18 0.60 -9.72 1.16
N ALA A 19 0.84 -10.75 1.98
CA ALA A 19 -0.08 -11.86 2.16
C ALA A 19 -1.40 -11.40 2.79
N ILE A 20 -1.34 -10.48 3.77
CA ILE A 20 -2.54 -9.85 4.35
C ILE A 20 -3.30 -9.09 3.26
N PHE A 21 -2.60 -8.26 2.47
CA PHE A 21 -3.22 -7.49 1.39
C PHE A 21 -3.86 -8.39 0.34
N LEU A 22 -3.17 -9.44 -0.09
CA LEU A 22 -3.71 -10.44 -1.02
C LEU A 22 -4.94 -11.11 -0.45
N LEU A 23 -4.90 -11.56 0.81
CA LEU A 23 -6.00 -12.25 1.46
C LEU A 23 -7.24 -11.36 1.58
N VAL A 24 -7.05 -10.06 1.85
CA VAL A 24 -8.16 -9.10 1.94
C VAL A 24 -8.71 -8.75 0.55
N GLY A 25 -7.85 -8.46 -0.42
CA GLY A 25 -8.29 -7.93 -1.72
C GLY A 25 -8.72 -8.97 -2.75
N PHE A 26 -8.21 -10.21 -2.65
CA PHE A 26 -8.40 -11.24 -3.69
C PHE A 26 -9.87 -11.54 -3.97
N GLY A 27 -10.71 -11.69 -2.95
CA GLY A 27 -12.11 -12.05 -3.09
C GLY A 27 -12.90 -11.01 -3.87
N LEU A 28 -12.60 -9.73 -3.65
CA LEU A 28 -13.22 -8.61 -4.37
C LEU A 28 -12.78 -8.59 -5.83
N VAL A 29 -11.48 -8.79 -6.10
CA VAL A 29 -10.95 -8.91 -7.47
C VAL A 29 -11.60 -10.10 -8.18
N ALA A 30 -11.61 -11.28 -7.56
CA ALA A 30 -12.21 -12.48 -8.13
C ALA A 30 -13.74 -12.37 -8.32
N TRP A 31 -14.42 -11.54 -7.53
CA TRP A 31 -15.83 -11.23 -7.71
C TRP A 31 -16.06 -10.28 -8.89
N ALA A 32 -15.23 -9.24 -9.03
CA ALA A 32 -15.40 -8.20 -10.04
C ALA A 32 -14.90 -8.63 -11.43
N LEU A 33 -13.82 -9.42 -11.47
CA LEU A 33 -13.09 -9.82 -12.66
C LEU A 33 -13.02 -11.35 -12.70
N PRO A 34 -14.11 -12.06 -13.08
CA PRO A 34 -14.16 -13.53 -13.01
C PRO A 34 -13.23 -14.21 -14.03
N GLU A 35 -12.84 -13.52 -15.10
CA GLU A 35 -11.89 -13.95 -16.12
C GLU A 35 -10.45 -13.61 -15.69
N LEU A 36 -10.04 -14.19 -14.56
CA LEU A 36 -8.78 -13.84 -13.91
C LEU A 36 -7.58 -14.21 -14.78
N GLY A 37 -6.65 -13.28 -14.97
CA GLY A 37 -5.35 -13.53 -15.58
C GLY A 37 -4.31 -12.61 -14.95
N VAL A 38 -3.98 -11.53 -15.65
CA VAL A 38 -3.05 -10.50 -15.16
C VAL A 38 -3.70 -9.58 -14.15
N GLU A 39 -5.01 -9.49 -14.19
CA GLU A 39 -5.87 -8.67 -13.34
C GLU A 39 -5.76 -9.07 -11.85
N LEU A 40 -5.24 -10.26 -11.55
CA LEU A 40 -4.85 -10.69 -10.20
C LEU A 40 -3.81 -9.78 -9.55
N LEU A 41 -3.03 -9.04 -10.34
CA LEU A 41 -2.09 -8.03 -9.85
C LEU A 41 -2.79 -6.88 -9.11
N ALA A 42 -4.11 -6.71 -9.26
CA ALA A 42 -4.89 -5.73 -8.51
C ALA A 42 -5.18 -6.17 -7.08
N ALA A 43 -5.11 -7.48 -6.77
CA ALA A 43 -5.48 -8.03 -5.47
C ALA A 43 -4.77 -7.38 -4.27
N PRO A 44 -3.43 -7.21 -4.25
CA PRO A 44 -2.78 -6.56 -3.11
C PRO A 44 -3.12 -5.06 -3.01
N ILE A 45 -3.44 -4.39 -4.13
CA ILE A 45 -3.79 -2.96 -4.15
C ILE A 45 -5.21 -2.76 -3.62
N VAL A 46 -6.15 -3.62 -4.02
CA VAL A 46 -7.50 -3.66 -3.46
C VAL A 46 -7.47 -3.98 -1.97
N GLY A 47 -6.61 -4.92 -1.56
CA GLY A 47 -6.42 -5.24 -0.15
C GLY A 47 -5.93 -4.05 0.66
N LEU A 48 -4.94 -3.33 0.15
CA LEU A 48 -4.47 -2.07 0.71
C LEU A 48 -5.61 -1.05 0.83
N ALA A 49 -6.44 -0.87 -0.21
CA ALA A 49 -7.57 0.06 -0.20
C ALA A 49 -8.57 -0.28 0.91
N VAL A 50 -8.98 -1.56 1.00
CA VAL A 50 -9.91 -2.03 2.03
C VAL A 50 -9.34 -1.87 3.42
N ILE A 51 -8.04 -2.13 3.60
CA ILE A 51 -7.36 -1.95 4.88
C ILE A 51 -7.31 -0.46 5.24
N ALA A 52 -6.92 0.42 4.32
CA ALA A 52 -6.87 1.85 4.54
C ALA A 52 -8.25 2.43 4.90
N ALA A 53 -9.29 2.06 4.13
CA ALA A 53 -10.67 2.43 4.43
C ALA A 53 -11.12 1.84 5.77
N GLY A 54 -10.89 0.55 6.01
CA GLY A 54 -11.25 -0.09 7.27
C GLY A 54 -10.57 0.57 8.47
N PHE A 55 -9.31 0.98 8.35
CA PHE A 55 -8.64 1.78 9.37
C PHE A 55 -9.33 3.12 9.58
N GLN A 56 -9.60 3.90 8.53
CA GLN A 56 -10.25 5.20 8.64
C GLN A 56 -11.65 5.12 9.29
N TRP A 57 -12.39 4.03 9.04
CA TRP A 57 -13.78 3.88 9.51
C TRP A 57 -13.89 3.17 10.86
N LEU A 58 -13.03 2.20 11.13
CA LEU A 58 -13.14 1.33 12.31
C LEU A 58 -12.20 1.73 13.45
N THR A 59 -11.05 2.37 13.18
CA THR A 59 -10.18 2.80 14.29
C THR A 59 -10.82 3.75 15.27
N PRO A 60 -11.73 4.69 14.89
CA PRO A 60 -12.47 5.53 15.84
C PRO A 60 -13.12 4.76 16.99
N ILE A 61 -13.46 3.48 16.77
CA ILE A 61 -14.23 2.64 17.69
C ILE A 61 -13.52 1.33 18.07
N LEU A 62 -12.43 0.95 17.39
CA LEU A 62 -11.70 -0.31 17.60
C LEU A 62 -10.19 -0.07 17.64
N PRO A 63 -9.44 -0.81 18.48
CA PRO A 63 -7.98 -0.79 18.42
C PRO A 63 -7.45 -1.16 17.02
N PRO A 64 -6.39 -0.49 16.51
CA PRO A 64 -5.88 -0.72 15.16
C PRO A 64 -5.54 -2.18 14.83
N TRP A 65 -4.97 -2.94 15.77
CA TRP A 65 -4.69 -4.37 15.58
C TRP A 65 -5.95 -5.21 15.37
N LEU A 66 -7.04 -4.86 16.07
CA LEU A 66 -8.31 -5.58 15.97
C LEU A 66 -8.99 -5.27 14.63
N THR A 67 -8.85 -4.04 14.13
CA THR A 67 -9.29 -3.67 12.78
C THR A 67 -8.64 -4.56 11.72
N VAL A 68 -7.31 -4.75 11.77
CA VAL A 68 -6.60 -5.65 10.83
C VAL A 68 -7.12 -7.07 10.93
N VAL A 69 -7.29 -7.60 12.15
CA VAL A 69 -7.80 -8.96 12.37
C VAL A 69 -9.20 -9.14 11.79
N LEU A 70 -10.13 -8.22 12.08
CA LEU A 70 -11.51 -8.31 11.60
C LEU A 70 -11.60 -8.25 10.07
N LEU A 71 -10.87 -7.32 9.45
CA LEU A 71 -10.84 -7.21 7.98
C LEU A 71 -10.23 -8.46 7.35
N THR A 72 -9.12 -8.96 7.92
CA THR A 72 -8.45 -10.16 7.41
C THR A 72 -9.34 -11.40 7.55
N VAL A 73 -10.06 -11.57 8.66
CA VAL A 73 -10.99 -12.70 8.85
C VAL A 73 -12.18 -12.58 7.92
N GLY A 74 -12.84 -11.42 7.86
CA GLY A 74 -14.04 -11.22 7.05
C GLY A 74 -13.75 -11.34 5.54
N PHE A 75 -12.85 -10.50 5.04
CA PHE A 75 -12.48 -10.52 3.63
C PHE A 75 -11.66 -11.75 3.26
N GLY A 76 -10.82 -12.27 4.14
CA GLY A 76 -10.07 -13.50 3.91
C GLY A 76 -10.97 -14.72 3.75
N SER A 77 -12.01 -14.85 4.58
CA SER A 77 -13.01 -15.92 4.43
C SER A 77 -13.73 -15.82 3.08
N PHE A 78 -14.10 -14.60 2.68
CA PHE A 78 -14.70 -14.36 1.37
C PHE A 78 -13.73 -14.69 0.21
N SER A 79 -12.46 -14.30 0.32
CA SER A 79 -11.40 -14.62 -0.64
C SER A 79 -11.18 -16.11 -0.80
N LEU A 80 -11.11 -16.86 0.30
CA LEU A 80 -10.97 -18.32 0.28
C LEU A 80 -12.20 -18.99 -0.35
N TRP A 81 -13.41 -18.56 0.03
CA TRP A 81 -14.64 -19.06 -0.56
C TRP A 81 -14.71 -18.78 -2.06
N ARG A 82 -14.34 -17.57 -2.49
CA ARG A 82 -14.26 -17.20 -3.91
C ARG A 82 -13.22 -18.02 -4.65
N ALA A 83 -12.01 -18.15 -4.10
CA ALA A 83 -10.93 -18.96 -4.68
C ALA A 83 -11.38 -20.40 -4.93
N TRP A 84 -12.07 -21.00 -3.96
CA TRP A 84 -12.62 -22.35 -4.11
C TRP A 84 -13.66 -22.43 -5.23
N ARG A 85 -14.58 -21.47 -5.30
CA ARG A 85 -15.63 -21.41 -6.33
C ARG A 85 -15.08 -21.19 -7.73
N THR A 86 -14.01 -20.41 -7.89
CA THR A 86 -13.44 -20.05 -9.19
C THR A 86 -12.12 -20.76 -9.52
N ARG A 87 -11.76 -21.80 -8.76
CA ARG A 87 -10.46 -22.50 -8.85
C ARG A 87 -10.06 -22.92 -10.26
N ALA A 88 -11.00 -23.43 -11.06
CA ALA A 88 -10.71 -23.88 -12.42
C ALA A 88 -10.35 -22.70 -13.32
N THR A 89 -11.13 -21.61 -13.25
CA THR A 89 -10.87 -20.37 -14.00
C THR A 89 -9.57 -19.71 -13.57
N LEU A 90 -9.27 -19.70 -12.26
CA LEU A 90 -8.02 -19.22 -11.70
C LEU A 90 -6.81 -19.97 -12.23
N LEU A 91 -6.85 -21.31 -12.19
CA LEU A 91 -5.76 -22.15 -12.67
C LEU A 91 -5.54 -21.98 -14.18
N LEU A 92 -6.61 -21.88 -14.97
CA LEU A 92 -6.52 -21.62 -16.41
C LEU A 92 -5.94 -20.23 -16.70
N GLY A 93 -6.38 -19.22 -15.95
CA GLY A 93 -5.88 -17.86 -16.00
C GLY A 93 -4.39 -17.75 -15.72
N LEU A 94 -3.96 -18.33 -14.59
CA LEU A 94 -2.56 -18.42 -14.20
C LEU A 94 -1.75 -19.30 -15.17
N GLY A 95 -2.33 -20.34 -15.76
CA GLY A 95 -1.66 -21.13 -16.80
C GLY A 95 -1.34 -20.31 -18.05
N ARG A 96 -2.22 -19.36 -18.41
CA ARG A 96 -2.06 -18.49 -19.60
C ARG A 96 -1.19 -17.26 -19.34
N HIS A 97 -1.31 -16.68 -18.14
CA HIS A 97 -0.72 -15.38 -17.80
C HIS A 97 0.32 -15.45 -16.66
N GLY A 98 0.61 -16.64 -16.14
CA GLY A 98 1.50 -16.82 -14.98
C GLY A 98 2.90 -16.27 -15.20
N GLY A 99 3.46 -16.42 -16.41
CA GLY A 99 4.75 -15.82 -16.74
C GLY A 99 4.73 -14.29 -16.70
N GLU A 100 3.63 -13.66 -17.12
CA GLU A 100 3.43 -12.22 -17.08
C GLU A 100 3.26 -11.72 -15.63
N VAL A 101 2.45 -12.42 -14.84
CA VAL A 101 2.26 -12.13 -13.40
C VAL A 101 3.58 -12.28 -12.63
N ALA A 102 4.32 -13.37 -12.87
CA ALA A 102 5.61 -13.61 -12.24
C ALA A 102 6.64 -12.54 -12.61
N LEU A 103 6.70 -12.13 -13.89
CA LEU A 103 7.59 -11.06 -14.34
C LEU A 103 7.31 -9.74 -13.61
N VAL A 104 6.03 -9.36 -13.49
CA VAL A 104 5.64 -8.13 -12.79
C VAL A 104 5.93 -8.22 -11.29
N ALA A 105 5.69 -9.38 -10.67
CA ALA A 105 6.03 -9.62 -9.26
C ALA A 105 7.55 -9.52 -9.01
N VAL A 106 8.37 -10.10 -9.88
CA VAL A 106 9.84 -10.00 -9.80
C VAL A 106 10.30 -8.56 -10.01
N ALA A 107 9.70 -7.82 -10.95
CA ALA A 107 10.00 -6.40 -11.16
C ALA A 107 9.65 -5.55 -9.92
N ALA A 108 8.49 -5.80 -9.30
CA ALA A 108 8.08 -5.12 -8.07
C ALA A 108 9.02 -5.43 -6.90
N LEU A 109 9.42 -6.69 -6.74
CA LEU A 109 10.38 -7.11 -5.70
C LEU A 109 11.78 -6.50 -5.95
N THR A 110 12.22 -6.45 -7.21
CA THR A 110 13.49 -5.82 -7.58
C THR A 110 13.46 -4.34 -7.27
N PHE A 111 12.37 -3.66 -7.62
CA PHE A 111 12.18 -2.24 -7.31
C PHE A 111 12.14 -2.00 -5.80
N TYR A 112 11.44 -2.83 -5.03
CA TYR A 112 11.45 -2.80 -3.56
C TYR A 112 12.88 -2.89 -3.00
N TRP A 113 13.68 -3.83 -3.48
CA TRP A 113 15.08 -3.96 -3.07
C TRP A 113 15.89 -2.71 -3.41
N LEU A 114 15.72 -2.15 -4.61
CA LEU A 114 16.41 -0.92 -5.03
C LEU A 114 16.07 0.28 -4.14
N LEU A 115 14.83 0.38 -3.63
CA LEU A 115 14.43 1.41 -2.67
C LEU A 115 15.11 1.22 -1.31
N LEU A 116 15.32 -0.03 -0.88
CA LEU A 116 15.92 -0.35 0.42
C LEU A 116 17.46 -0.27 0.44
N VAL A 117 18.12 -0.48 -0.69
CA VAL A 117 19.59 -0.39 -0.81
C VAL A 117 20.16 0.93 -0.26
N PRO A 118 19.68 2.13 -0.65
CA PRO A 118 20.21 3.38 -0.11
C PRO A 118 19.91 3.55 1.38
N VAL A 119 18.73 3.13 1.84
CA VAL A 119 18.30 3.24 3.25
C VAL A 119 19.20 2.39 4.16
N PHE A 120 19.36 1.10 3.85
CA PHE A 120 20.16 0.19 4.66
C PHE A 120 21.66 0.26 4.37
N GLY A 121 22.05 0.76 3.20
CA GLY A 121 23.43 1.06 2.84
C GLY A 121 23.99 2.25 3.64
N ALA A 122 23.16 3.27 3.87
CA ALA A 122 23.52 4.44 4.69
C ALA A 122 23.57 4.12 6.20
N ARG A 123 23.07 2.95 6.65
CA ARG A 123 22.94 2.54 8.07
C ARG A 123 22.11 3.51 8.92
N VAL A 124 21.31 4.36 8.28
CA VAL A 124 20.44 5.32 8.98
C VAL A 124 19.08 4.67 9.15
N PHE A 125 18.94 3.87 10.21
CA PHE A 125 17.65 3.33 10.65
C PHE A 125 16.95 4.36 11.53
N THR A 126 16.71 5.57 11.02
CA THR A 126 16.17 6.61 11.88
C THR A 126 15.30 7.61 11.12
N LEU A 127 14.09 7.79 11.66
CA LEU A 127 13.25 8.98 11.60
C LEU A 127 13.99 10.32 11.82
N VAL A 128 15.31 10.30 12.06
CA VAL A 128 16.16 11.43 12.45
C VAL A 128 16.73 12.19 11.24
N SER A 129 16.75 11.60 10.04
CA SER A 129 17.28 12.24 8.82
C SER A 129 16.21 12.82 7.88
N TRP A 130 15.00 13.07 8.38
CA TRP A 130 13.85 13.55 7.60
C TRP A 130 13.86 15.06 7.31
N PRO A 131 13.88 15.49 6.04
CA PRO A 131 13.69 16.89 5.67
C PRO A 131 12.22 17.24 5.32
N SER A 132 11.79 18.33 5.93
CA SER A 132 10.85 19.39 5.54
C SER A 132 9.37 19.16 5.19
N ASP A 133 8.92 18.11 4.49
CA ASP A 133 7.51 18.14 4.01
C ASP A 133 6.50 17.56 5.02
N ASN A 134 6.98 16.73 5.94
CA ASN A 134 6.23 16.33 7.12
C ASN A 134 6.18 17.40 8.20
N ILE A 135 7.01 18.46 8.16
CA ILE A 135 6.73 19.60 9.04
C ILE A 135 5.38 20.20 8.66
N PHE A 136 4.90 20.10 7.42
CA PHE A 136 3.69 20.78 6.93
C PHE A 136 2.38 19.99 7.06
N LEU A 137 2.37 18.67 6.92
CA LEU A 137 1.21 17.84 7.29
C LEU A 137 1.11 17.62 8.81
N TYR A 138 2.24 17.78 9.51
CA TYR A 138 2.32 17.90 10.96
C TYR A 138 2.57 19.38 11.39
N ALA A 139 2.19 20.37 10.55
CA ALA A 139 2.22 21.81 10.81
C ALA A 139 0.92 22.36 11.43
N PRO A 140 0.50 21.84 12.58
CA PRO A 140 0.16 22.73 13.68
C PRO A 140 1.42 23.26 14.36
N SER A 141 2.59 23.23 13.71
CA SER A 141 3.91 23.49 14.31
C SER A 141 4.63 24.71 13.72
N ALA A 142 4.52 25.04 12.42
CA ALA A 142 5.24 26.20 11.86
C ALA A 142 4.61 27.59 12.18
N GLU A 143 3.28 27.74 12.08
CA GLU A 143 2.54 28.96 12.48
C GLU A 143 2.46 29.11 14.02
N PHE A 144 2.46 27.96 14.68
CA PHE A 144 2.34 27.73 16.10
C PHE A 144 3.61 28.09 16.89
N LEU A 145 4.78 27.68 16.39
CA LEU A 145 6.10 28.10 16.91
C LEU A 145 6.32 29.61 16.78
N ARG A 146 5.48 30.31 16.02
CA ARG A 146 5.59 31.73 15.77
C ARG A 146 4.71 32.58 16.70
N THR A 147 3.60 32.06 17.24
CA THR A 147 2.69 32.93 18.01
C THR A 147 2.02 32.35 19.28
N HIS A 148 1.49 31.12 19.39
CA HIS A 148 0.68 30.74 20.59
C HIS A 148 0.62 29.24 20.91
N ALA A 149 0.80 28.88 22.20
CA ALA A 149 0.87 27.59 22.92
C ALA A 149 -0.07 26.41 22.53
N PHE A 150 0.50 25.19 22.49
CA PHE A 150 -0.07 23.90 22.05
C PHE A 150 -0.17 23.18 23.36
N ASN A 151 -1.39 22.88 23.75
CA ASN A 151 -1.60 22.08 24.92
C ASN A 151 -1.53 20.61 24.48
N PRO A 152 -0.45 19.88 24.79
CA PRO A 152 -0.32 18.47 24.42
C PRO A 152 -1.41 17.58 25.04
N MET A 153 -2.20 18.10 25.99
CA MET A 153 -3.35 17.41 26.57
C MET A 153 -4.60 17.45 25.68
N HIS A 154 -4.65 18.30 24.64
CA HIS A 154 -5.82 18.43 23.75
C HIS A 154 -5.41 18.69 22.29
N PRO A 155 -5.01 17.66 21.53
CA PRO A 155 -4.57 17.78 20.13
C PRO A 155 -5.67 18.20 19.13
N PHE A 156 -6.90 18.47 19.58
CA PHE A 156 -8.11 18.54 18.75
C PHE A 156 -8.85 19.88 18.72
N ALA A 157 -8.27 20.97 19.24
CA ALA A 157 -9.02 22.23 19.30
C ALA A 157 -9.33 22.86 17.92
N VAL A 158 -8.79 22.36 16.80
CA VAL A 158 -8.81 23.10 15.52
C VAL A 158 -9.44 22.36 14.34
N VAL A 159 -9.42 21.02 14.26
CA VAL A 159 -10.14 20.28 13.20
C VAL A 159 -10.60 18.91 13.72
N ASP A 160 -11.90 18.72 13.88
CA ASP A 160 -12.50 17.46 14.30
C ASP A 160 -13.07 16.72 13.08
N ASN A 161 -12.26 15.85 12.46
CA ASN A 161 -12.65 15.05 11.30
C ASN A 161 -12.22 13.57 11.45
N PRO A 162 -12.78 12.63 10.67
CA PRO A 162 -12.47 11.21 10.81
C PRO A 162 -10.97 10.91 10.75
N THR A 163 -10.21 11.60 9.89
CA THR A 163 -8.75 11.45 9.71
C THR A 163 -7.94 11.93 10.91
N THR A 164 -8.36 13.00 11.59
CA THR A 164 -7.67 13.53 12.78
C THR A 164 -7.97 12.70 14.02
N ARG A 165 -9.23 12.25 14.20
CA ARG A 165 -9.62 11.28 15.25
C ARG A 165 -8.82 9.97 15.14
N TYR A 166 -8.69 9.50 13.91
CA TYR A 166 -7.91 8.33 13.49
C TYR A 166 -6.43 8.41 13.89
N LEU A 167 -5.73 9.48 13.49
CA LEU A 167 -4.31 9.64 13.78
C LEU A 167 -4.04 9.77 15.28
N ALA A 168 -4.94 10.42 16.01
CA ALA A 168 -4.80 10.60 17.44
C ALA A 168 -5.01 9.32 18.26
N GLN A 169 -5.98 8.47 17.90
CA GLN A 169 -6.11 7.16 18.55
C GLN A 169 -4.94 6.23 18.23
N ALA A 170 -4.42 6.28 16.99
CA ALA A 170 -3.20 5.56 16.64
C ALA A 170 -2.00 6.05 17.47
N ALA A 171 -1.84 7.36 17.66
CA ALA A 171 -0.76 7.94 18.47
C ALA A 171 -0.88 7.59 19.98
N VAL A 172 -2.10 7.52 20.52
CA VAL A 172 -2.34 7.11 21.93
C VAL A 172 -2.08 5.61 22.13
N ALA A 173 -2.52 4.77 21.18
CA ALA A 173 -2.34 3.32 21.26
C ALA A 173 -0.91 2.88 20.94
N PHE A 174 -0.20 3.63 20.08
CA PHE A 174 1.15 3.32 19.60
C PHE A 174 2.03 4.59 19.61
N PRO A 175 2.64 4.91 20.76
CA PRO A 175 3.61 6.00 20.82
C PRO A 175 4.75 5.72 19.84
N ASN A 176 5.10 6.71 18.99
CA ASN A 176 6.08 6.63 17.89
C ASN A 176 5.61 5.99 16.57
N SER A 177 4.31 5.69 16.43
CA SER A 177 3.74 5.32 15.13
C SER A 177 3.46 6.53 14.26
N VAL A 178 3.72 6.41 12.96
CA VAL A 178 3.45 7.43 11.92
C VAL A 178 2.06 7.20 11.29
N GLY A 179 1.41 6.07 11.59
CA GLY A 179 0.03 5.73 11.24
C GLY A 179 -0.50 4.53 12.03
N PRO A 180 -1.69 4.01 11.71
CA PRO A 180 -2.30 2.86 12.37
C PRO A 180 -1.78 1.51 11.82
N ILE A 181 -1.21 1.50 10.61
CA ILE A 181 -0.89 0.28 9.84
C ILE A 181 0.42 -0.23 10.40
N ASP A 182 1.43 0.63 10.44
CA ASP A 182 2.68 0.45 11.15
C ASP A 182 2.47 0.18 12.65
N GLY A 183 1.53 0.85 13.30
CA GLY A 183 1.21 0.60 14.72
C GLY A 183 0.58 -0.77 14.96
N ALA A 184 -0.41 -1.15 14.14
CA ALA A 184 -1.03 -2.47 14.19
C ALA A 184 -0.03 -3.59 13.86
N LEU A 185 0.80 -3.40 12.83
CA LEU A 185 1.83 -4.36 12.46
C LEU A 185 2.91 -4.45 13.54
N SER A 186 3.30 -3.35 14.17
CA SER A 186 4.23 -3.33 15.31
C SER A 186 3.68 -4.15 16.48
N PHE A 187 2.40 -3.98 16.81
CA PHE A 187 1.75 -4.77 17.86
C PHE A 187 1.71 -6.27 17.54
N LEU A 188 1.29 -6.63 16.32
CA LEU A 188 1.10 -8.00 15.90
C LEU A 188 2.42 -8.76 15.74
N THR A 189 3.46 -8.09 15.23
CA THR A 189 4.77 -8.70 14.95
C THR A 189 5.76 -8.55 16.11
N ARG A 190 5.49 -7.65 17.06
CA ARG A 190 6.41 -7.19 18.12
C ARG A 190 7.65 -6.44 17.62
N TRP A 191 7.68 -6.04 16.37
CA TRP A 191 8.74 -5.21 15.82
C TRP A 191 8.54 -3.76 16.23
N GLU A 192 9.62 -3.03 16.46
CA GLU A 192 9.54 -1.60 16.73
C GLU A 192 9.04 -0.87 15.48
N VAL A 193 8.14 0.11 15.65
CA VAL A 193 7.57 0.89 14.53
C VAL A 193 8.65 1.48 13.62
N ARG A 194 9.74 2.01 14.20
CA ARG A 194 10.89 2.55 13.45
C ARG A 194 11.56 1.54 12.52
N ALA A 195 11.49 0.24 12.84
CA ALA A 195 12.06 -0.82 12.02
C ALA A 195 11.12 -1.30 10.90
N LEU A 196 9.81 -1.02 11.03
CA LEU A 196 8.77 -1.35 10.06
C LEU A 196 8.60 -0.27 8.99
N PHE A 197 8.97 0.96 9.33
CA PHE A 197 8.62 2.14 8.57
C PHE A 197 9.16 2.13 7.12
N ASP A 198 10.48 2.04 6.94
CA ASP A 198 11.09 2.04 5.61
C ASP A 198 10.72 0.80 4.79
N PRO A 199 10.71 -0.43 5.36
CA PRO A 199 10.18 -1.61 4.68
C PRO A 199 8.73 -1.47 4.21
N LEU A 200 7.85 -0.92 5.05
CA LEU A 200 6.45 -0.74 4.70
C LEU A 200 6.29 0.29 3.59
N ASN A 201 6.97 1.43 3.67
CA ASN A 201 6.95 2.44 2.61
C ASN A 201 7.49 1.92 1.29
N GLY A 202 8.63 1.21 1.33
CA GLY A 202 9.19 0.57 0.15
C GLY A 202 8.19 -0.41 -0.47
N LEU A 203 7.49 -1.21 0.34
CA LEU A 203 6.47 -2.15 -0.14
C LEU A 203 5.29 -1.41 -0.78
N LEU A 204 4.74 -0.40 -0.10
CA LEU A 204 3.61 0.38 -0.62
C LEU A 204 3.98 1.01 -1.97
N TYR A 205 5.19 1.54 -2.08
CA TYR A 205 5.65 2.13 -3.32
C TYR A 205 5.94 1.08 -4.40
N ALA A 206 6.40 -0.10 -4.02
CA ALA A 206 6.58 -1.21 -4.96
C ALA A 206 5.27 -1.67 -5.62
N LEU A 207 4.11 -1.44 -4.99
CA LEU A 207 2.79 -1.71 -5.59
C LEU A 207 2.46 -0.80 -6.79
N VAL A 208 3.19 0.30 -6.99
CA VAL A 208 3.07 1.12 -8.21
C VAL A 208 3.42 0.30 -9.46
N VAL A 209 4.31 -0.70 -9.33
CA VAL A 209 4.73 -1.56 -10.44
C VAL A 209 3.54 -2.36 -11.02
N PRO A 210 2.83 -3.20 -10.23
CA PRO A 210 1.64 -3.89 -10.72
C PRO A 210 0.51 -2.92 -11.11
N ALA A 211 0.31 -1.81 -10.39
CA ALA A 211 -0.72 -0.82 -10.73
C ALA A 211 -0.49 -0.23 -12.13
N SER A 212 0.74 0.24 -12.40
CA SER A 212 1.12 0.86 -13.67
C SER A 212 1.07 -0.17 -14.79
N TYR A 213 1.46 -1.42 -14.53
CA TYR A 213 1.35 -2.48 -15.50
C TYR A 213 -0.11 -2.70 -15.96
N LEU A 214 -1.05 -2.72 -15.01
CA LEU A 214 -2.47 -2.84 -15.29
C LEU A 214 -3.00 -1.64 -16.08
N LEU A 215 -2.62 -0.42 -15.70
CA LEU A 215 -3.01 0.80 -16.42
C LEU A 215 -2.52 0.79 -17.87
N LEU A 216 -1.24 0.53 -18.09
CA LEU A 216 -0.65 0.52 -19.44
C LEU A 216 -1.28 -0.59 -20.30
N ARG A 217 -1.67 -1.71 -19.68
CA ARG A 217 -2.41 -2.79 -20.35
C ARG A 217 -3.85 -2.38 -20.67
N SER A 218 -4.57 -1.73 -19.75
CA SER A 218 -5.95 -1.27 -19.99
C SER A 218 -6.01 -0.16 -21.05
N LEU A 219 -4.93 0.61 -21.23
CA LEU A 219 -4.75 1.54 -22.34
C LEU A 219 -4.49 0.85 -23.70
N GLY A 220 -4.24 -0.47 -23.72
CA GLY A 220 -4.00 -1.23 -24.95
C GLY A 220 -2.58 -1.11 -25.51
N LEU A 221 -1.61 -0.69 -24.69
CA LEU A 221 -0.22 -0.54 -25.13
C LEU A 221 0.44 -1.91 -25.36
N SER A 222 1.32 -1.98 -26.36
CA SER A 222 2.07 -3.20 -26.69
C SER A 222 3.06 -3.56 -25.58
N ARG A 223 3.43 -4.85 -25.48
CA ARG A 223 4.35 -5.35 -24.44
C ARG A 223 5.66 -4.57 -24.38
N ALA A 224 6.24 -4.23 -25.53
CA ALA A 224 7.49 -3.48 -25.61
C ALA A 224 7.34 -2.05 -25.05
N VAL A 225 6.27 -1.35 -25.44
CA VAL A 225 5.98 0.00 -24.95
C VAL A 225 5.71 -0.02 -23.44
N ARG A 226 4.98 -1.03 -22.94
CA ARG A 226 4.79 -1.21 -21.50
C ARG A 226 6.12 -1.40 -20.78
N GLY A 227 6.99 -2.27 -21.28
CA GLY A 227 8.32 -2.50 -20.69
C GLY A 227 9.15 -1.21 -20.59
N ALA A 228 9.19 -0.43 -21.68
CA ALA A 228 9.90 0.85 -21.71
C ALA A 228 9.30 1.88 -20.73
N ALA A 229 7.97 2.03 -20.72
CA ALA A 229 7.29 2.94 -19.82
C ALA A 229 7.48 2.56 -18.34
N MET A 230 7.45 1.25 -18.03
CA MET A 230 7.72 0.73 -16.68
C MET A 230 9.16 1.00 -16.25
N ALA A 231 10.14 0.79 -17.13
CA ALA A 231 11.54 1.08 -16.83
C ALA A 231 11.78 2.56 -16.56
N LEU A 232 11.19 3.45 -17.37
CA LEU A 232 11.23 4.90 -17.16
C LEU A 232 10.56 5.30 -15.84
N LEU A 233 9.40 4.73 -15.54
CA LEU A 233 8.70 4.98 -14.28
C LEU A 233 9.55 4.56 -13.09
N VAL A 234 10.11 3.35 -13.10
CA VAL A 234 11.00 2.85 -12.04
C VAL A 234 12.21 3.76 -11.87
N ALA A 235 12.88 4.15 -12.96
CA ALA A 235 14.04 5.05 -12.89
C ALA A 235 13.67 6.42 -12.29
N ASN A 236 12.54 6.99 -12.73
CA ASN A 236 12.03 8.25 -12.21
C ASN A 236 11.68 8.15 -10.72
N GLN A 237 11.02 7.08 -10.30
CA GLN A 237 10.65 6.90 -8.90
C GLN A 237 11.85 6.62 -7.99
N LEU A 238 12.89 5.94 -8.46
CA LEU A 238 14.15 5.83 -7.72
C LEU A 238 14.83 7.19 -7.54
N PHE A 239 14.76 8.06 -8.55
CA PHE A 239 15.30 9.41 -8.47
C PHE A 239 14.54 10.25 -7.43
N PHE A 240 13.20 10.23 -7.44
CA PHE A 240 12.38 10.87 -6.42
C PHE A 240 12.60 10.29 -5.03
N TRP A 241 12.79 8.97 -4.90
CA TRP A 241 13.09 8.33 -3.63
C TRP A 241 14.41 8.81 -3.02
N VAL A 242 15.46 8.89 -3.84
CA VAL A 242 16.79 9.33 -3.40
C VAL A 242 16.82 10.83 -3.11
N MET A 243 16.10 11.66 -3.88
CA MET A 243 16.08 13.11 -3.68
C MET A 243 15.08 13.57 -2.62
N GLY A 244 13.99 12.84 -2.42
CA GLY A 244 12.82 13.29 -1.66
C GLY A 244 12.86 13.00 -0.16
N ASN A 245 13.55 11.95 0.29
CA ASN A 245 13.78 11.54 1.70
C ASN A 245 12.67 11.89 2.73
N ALA A 246 11.41 11.88 2.32
CA ALA A 246 10.25 12.29 3.12
C ALA A 246 9.09 11.33 2.86
N PHE A 247 8.36 10.99 3.93
CA PHE A 247 7.09 10.27 3.83
C PHE A 247 6.15 11.04 2.94
N GLN A 248 5.45 10.32 2.11
CA GLN A 248 4.39 10.86 1.32
C GLN A 248 3.23 9.88 1.43
N GLN A 249 2.06 10.33 1.93
CA GLN A 249 0.78 9.62 1.78
C GLN A 249 0.57 9.18 0.31
N GLU A 250 1.23 9.87 -0.61
CA GLU A 250 1.40 9.59 -2.02
C GLU A 250 2.01 8.21 -2.32
N MET A 251 2.86 7.64 -1.45
CA MET A 251 3.38 6.27 -1.63
C MET A 251 2.28 5.21 -1.51
N MET A 252 1.27 5.47 -0.69
CA MET A 252 0.05 4.66 -0.58
C MET A 252 -0.99 5.08 -1.63
N ALA A 253 -1.17 6.37 -1.87
CA ALA A 253 -2.20 6.88 -2.78
C ALA A 253 -1.87 6.63 -4.26
N MET A 254 -0.60 6.62 -4.67
CA MET A 254 -0.20 6.42 -6.06
C MET A 254 -0.60 5.04 -6.61
N PRO A 255 -0.28 3.90 -5.98
CA PRO A 255 -0.74 2.61 -6.49
C PRO A 255 -2.27 2.49 -6.48
N LEU A 256 -2.95 3.07 -5.50
CA LEU A 256 -4.42 3.11 -5.41
C LEU A 256 -5.02 3.90 -6.59
N PHE A 257 -4.57 5.14 -6.81
CA PHE A 257 -5.03 6.00 -7.89
C PHE A 257 -4.82 5.36 -9.26
N ILE A 258 -3.62 4.83 -9.52
CA ILE A 258 -3.27 4.20 -10.81
C ILE A 258 -4.14 2.96 -11.05
N ALA A 259 -4.35 2.12 -10.03
CA ALA A 259 -5.20 0.93 -10.14
C ALA A 259 -6.68 1.29 -10.31
N ALA A 260 -7.19 2.29 -9.59
CA ALA A 260 -8.55 2.78 -9.75
C ALA A 260 -8.80 3.29 -11.19
N LEU A 261 -7.84 4.03 -11.75
CA LEU A 261 -7.89 4.47 -13.14
C LEU A 261 -7.85 3.28 -14.11
N ALA A 262 -6.97 2.30 -13.87
CA ALA A 262 -6.88 1.10 -14.70
C ALA A 262 -8.21 0.32 -14.73
N LEU A 263 -8.81 0.11 -13.57
CA LEU A 263 -10.11 -0.57 -13.39
C LEU A 263 -11.26 0.21 -14.02
N THR A 264 -11.24 1.54 -13.93
CA THR A 264 -12.24 2.41 -14.56
C THR A 264 -12.15 2.36 -16.08
N ILE A 265 -10.94 2.39 -16.64
CA ILE A 265 -10.72 2.23 -18.09
C ILE A 265 -11.20 0.85 -18.55
N ASP A 266 -10.88 -0.20 -17.80
CA ASP A 266 -11.34 -1.56 -18.11
C ASP A 266 -12.87 -1.67 -18.08
N ALA A 267 -13.52 -1.04 -17.09
CA ALA A 267 -14.97 -0.97 -17.00
C ALA A 267 -15.61 -0.30 -18.21
N VAL A 268 -15.09 0.87 -18.61
CA VAL A 268 -15.61 1.66 -19.72
C VAL A 268 -15.38 0.96 -21.05
N ARG A 269 -14.18 0.41 -21.29
CA ARG A 269 -13.85 -0.27 -22.55
C ARG A 269 -14.57 -1.60 -22.70
N GLY A 270 -14.77 -2.32 -21.60
CA GLY A 270 -15.42 -3.63 -21.59
C GLY A 270 -16.94 -3.59 -21.45
N GLU A 271 -17.53 -2.40 -21.23
CA GLU A 271 -18.94 -2.22 -20.82
C GLU A 271 -19.31 -3.10 -19.60
N ARG A 272 -18.36 -3.24 -18.65
CA ARG A 272 -18.50 -4.10 -17.47
C ARG A 272 -18.74 -3.24 -16.22
N PRO A 273 -19.86 -3.41 -15.48
CA PRO A 273 -20.14 -2.59 -14.30
C PRO A 273 -19.31 -2.98 -13.06
N ARG A 274 -18.87 -4.24 -12.96
CA ARG A 274 -18.18 -4.73 -11.76
C ARG A 274 -16.77 -4.16 -11.56
N PRO A 275 -15.94 -3.99 -12.61
CA PRO A 275 -14.65 -3.30 -12.46
C PRO A 275 -14.81 -1.83 -12.07
N ALA A 276 -15.90 -1.16 -12.45
CA ALA A 276 -16.19 0.20 -11.99
C ALA A 276 -16.48 0.26 -10.48
N ILE A 277 -17.24 -0.70 -9.95
CA ILE A 277 -17.47 -0.82 -8.49
C ILE A 277 -16.13 -1.01 -7.77
N LEU A 278 -15.26 -1.87 -8.30
CA LEU A 278 -13.94 -2.09 -7.72
C LEU A 278 -13.06 -0.84 -7.83
N GLY A 279 -13.12 -0.12 -8.95
CA GLY A 279 -12.44 1.17 -9.13
C GLY A 279 -12.90 2.21 -8.11
N GLY A 280 -14.20 2.26 -7.81
CA GLY A 280 -14.75 3.11 -6.74
C GLY A 280 -14.28 2.72 -5.34
N VAL A 281 -14.15 1.42 -5.05
CA VAL A 281 -13.60 0.94 -3.76
C VAL A 281 -12.12 1.26 -3.61
N VAL A 282 -11.36 1.26 -4.71
CA VAL A 282 -9.91 1.53 -4.68
C VAL A 282 -9.60 3.02 -4.68
N GLY A 283 -10.39 3.84 -5.37
CA GLY A 283 -10.12 5.26 -5.57
C GLY A 283 -10.97 6.23 -4.73
N GLY A 284 -12.02 5.76 -4.07
CA GLY A 284 -12.90 6.57 -3.19
C GLY A 284 -12.47 6.52 -1.74
#